data_AF-A0A7W0KXL0-F1
#
_entry.id   AF-A0A7W0KXL0-F1
#
_cell.length_a   1.000
_cell.length_b   1.000
_cell.length_c   1.000
_cell.angle_alpha   90.00
_cell.angle_beta   90.00
_cell.angle_gamma   90.00
#
_symmetry.space_group_name_H-M   'P 1'
#
loop_
_entity.id
_entity.type
_entity.pdbx_description
1 polymer ?
#
loop_
_entity_poly.entity_id
_entity_poly.type
_entity_poly.pdbx_seq_one_letter_code
_entity_poly.pdbx_strand_id
1 'polypeptide(L)' 'LWAVATLGGALDEWPLALPELGEVAAELSWWWWDAGEPATGWQLQLAVAAPADGMAWAISARDAS' A
#
# COMPACT_ATOMS: atom_id res chain seq x y z
N LEU A 1 1.90 -3.36 8.84
CA LEU A 1 3.34 -3.72 8.74
C LEU A 1 3.57 -4.76 7.64
N TRP A 2 2.94 -5.94 7.70
CA TRP A 2 3.07 -6.98 6.65
C TRP A 2 2.75 -6.52 5.22
N ALA A 3 1.71 -5.71 5.04
CA ALA A 3 1.33 -5.20 3.71
C ALA A 3 2.43 -4.36 3.05
N VAL A 4 3.17 -3.55 3.83
CA VAL A 4 4.28 -2.74 3.32
C VAL A 4 5.44 -3.65 2.88
N ALA A 5 5.81 -4.63 3.70
CA ALA A 5 6.84 -5.62 3.33
C ALA A 5 6.43 -6.43 2.08
N THR A 6 5.14 -6.71 1.90
CA THR A 6 4.63 -7.38 0.70
C THR A 6 4.75 -6.50 -0.54
N LEU A 7 4.37 -5.22 -0.44
CA LEU A 7 4.44 -4.28 -1.57
C LEU A 7 5.89 -3.94 -1.94
N GLY A 8 6.80 -3.91 -0.98
CA GLY A 8 8.24 -3.69 -1.20
C GLY A 8 9.06 -4.96 -1.44
N GLY A 9 8.43 -6.12 -1.65
CA GLY A 9 9.14 -7.36 -1.99
C GLY A 9 10.03 -7.94 -0.88
N ALA A 10 9.88 -7.50 0.37
CA ALA A 10 10.74 -7.88 1.50
C ALA A 10 10.14 -9.00 2.38
N LEU A 11 9.36 -9.92 1.79
CA LEU A 11 8.74 -11.01 2.54
C LEU A 11 9.72 -12.14 2.90
N ASP A 12 10.82 -12.27 2.18
CA ASP A 12 11.84 -13.28 2.46
C ASP A 12 12.57 -13.02 3.79
N GLU A 13 12.60 -11.76 4.24
CA GLU A 13 13.25 -11.32 5.49
C GLU A 13 12.23 -11.05 6.61
N TRP A 14 10.96 -11.40 6.40
CA TRP A 14 9.92 -11.11 7.37
C TRP A 14 10.09 -11.95 8.67
N PRO A 15 9.93 -11.34 9.87
CA PRO A 15 9.54 -9.95 10.12
C PRO A 15 10.71 -8.96 10.14
N LEU A 16 10.52 -7.81 9.49
CA LEU A 16 11.44 -6.68 9.55
C LEU A 16 11.28 -5.88 10.85
N ALA A 17 12.37 -5.27 11.30
CA ALA A 17 12.32 -4.25 12.34
C ALA A 17 11.60 -2.98 11.83
N LEU A 18 11.05 -2.19 12.76
CA LEU A 18 10.32 -0.96 12.39
C LEU A 18 11.14 0.05 11.55
N PRO A 19 12.44 0.29 11.83
CA PRO A 19 13.25 1.19 11.01
C PRO A 19 13.39 0.68 9.57
N GLU A 20 13.71 -0.60 9.39
CA GLU A 20 13.84 -1.25 8.07
C GLU A 20 12.53 -1.17 7.29
N LEU A 21 11.39 -1.40 7.95
CA LEU A 21 10.09 -1.24 7.29
C LEU A 21 9.80 0.22 6.90
N GLY A 22 10.31 1.17 7.68
CA GLY A 22 10.22 2.59 7.35
C GLY A 22 11.00 2.95 6.08
N GLU A 23 12.16 2.33 5.89
CA GLU A 23 12.97 2.45 4.66
C GLU A 23 12.20 1.88 3.46
N VAL A 24 11.67 0.66 3.58
CA VAL A 24 10.81 0.05 2.54
C VAL A 24 9.62 0.95 2.19
N ALA A 25 8.95 1.52 3.20
CA ALA A 25 7.82 2.42 2.96
C ALA A 25 8.22 3.71 2.23
N ALA A 26 9.46 4.21 2.45
CA ALA A 26 9.97 5.43 1.85
C ALA A 26 10.41 5.25 0.39
N GLU A 27 10.74 4.03 -0.02
CA GLU A 27 11.04 3.68 -1.43
C GLU A 27 9.78 3.60 -2.30
N LEU A 28 8.63 3.37 -1.66
CA LEU A 28 7.32 3.34 -2.32
C LEU A 28 6.76 4.76 -2.49
N SER A 29 6.14 5.01 -3.64
CA SER A 29 5.38 6.23 -3.89
C SER A 29 3.90 5.98 -3.62
N TRP A 30 3.26 6.88 -2.87
CA TRP A 30 1.90 6.70 -2.37
C TRP A 30 0.99 7.81 -2.84
N TRP A 31 -0.21 7.45 -3.29
CA TRP A 31 -1.26 8.41 -3.61
C TRP A 31 -2.59 7.91 -3.09
N TRP A 32 -3.38 8.83 -2.55
CA TRP A 32 -4.79 8.59 -2.29
C TRP A 32 -5.61 9.14 -3.45
N TRP A 33 -6.68 8.45 -3.82
CA TRP A 33 -7.64 8.95 -4.80
C TRP A 33 -9.07 8.79 -4.28
N ASP A 34 -9.99 9.52 -4.90
CA ASP A 34 -11.43 9.38 -4.71
C ASP A 34 -12.11 9.21 -6.07
N ALA A 35 -12.86 8.12 -6.24
CA ALA A 35 -13.61 7.81 -7.45
C ALA A 35 -14.99 8.51 -7.52
N GLY A 36 -15.39 9.23 -6.46
CA GLY A 36 -16.67 9.96 -6.41
C GLY A 36 -17.90 9.06 -6.28
N GLU A 37 -17.73 7.81 -5.83
CA GLU A 37 -18.85 6.91 -5.54
C GLU A 37 -19.58 7.37 -4.26
N PRO A 38 -20.92 7.32 -4.20
CA PRO A 38 -21.67 7.64 -2.99
C PRO A 38 -21.29 6.66 -1.87
N ALA A 39 -20.52 7.13 -0.89
CA ALA A 39 -20.06 6.28 0.21
C ALA A 39 -21.21 6.00 1.19
N THR A 40 -21.77 4.80 1.14
CA THR A 40 -22.72 4.30 2.16
C THR A 40 -22.02 3.75 3.41
N GLY A 41 -20.69 3.86 3.48
CA GLY A 41 -19.82 3.37 4.55
C GLY A 41 -18.39 3.89 4.39
N TRP A 42 -17.40 3.18 4.96
CA TRP A 42 -15.99 3.53 4.76
C TRP A 42 -15.47 3.06 3.40
N GLN A 43 -14.52 3.79 2.83
CA GLN A 43 -13.79 3.41 1.63
C GLN A 43 -12.29 3.75 1.77
N LEU A 44 -11.45 2.92 1.17
CA LEU A 44 -10.01 3.10 1.02
C LEU A 44 -9.68 2.96 -0.47
N GLN A 45 -8.96 3.94 -0.99
CA GLN A 45 -8.50 4.00 -2.38
C GLN A 45 -7.06 4.52 -2.38
N LEU A 46 -6.11 3.61 -2.54
CA LEU A 46 -4.69 3.87 -2.36
C LEU A 46 -3.89 3.30 -3.53
N ALA A 47 -3.14 4.16 -4.21
CA ALA A 47 -2.21 3.78 -5.26
C ALA A 47 -0.82 3.75 -4.67
N VAL A 48 -0.10 2.69 -4.97
CA VAL A 48 1.26 2.47 -4.51
C VAL A 48 2.10 2.11 -5.72
N ALA A 49 3.25 2.74 -5.89
CA ALA A 49 4.23 2.35 -6.90
C ALA A 49 5.56 2.01 -6.22
N ALA A 50 6.24 1.00 -6.75
CA ALA A 50 7.64 0.68 -6.50
C ALA A 50 8.44 1.04 -7.76
N PRO A 51 8.94 2.28 -7.89
CA PRO A 51 9.56 2.75 -9.13
C PRO A 51 10.83 1.97 -9.49
N ALA A 52 11.60 1.56 -8.48
CA ALA A 52 12.80 0.75 -8.65
C ALA A 52 12.51 -0.59 -9.33
N ASP A 53 11.36 -1.19 -9.02
CA ASP A 53 10.94 -2.48 -9.57
C ASP A 53 10.05 -2.33 -10.81
N GLY A 54 9.66 -1.11 -11.17
CA GLY A 54 8.71 -0.84 -12.26
C GLY A 54 7.32 -1.40 -12.00
N MET A 55 6.93 -1.57 -10.73
CA MET A 55 5.65 -2.15 -10.31
C MET A 55 4.72 -1.11 -9.70
N ALA A 56 3.40 -1.33 -9.81
CA ALA A 56 2.39 -0.51 -9.18
C ALA A 56 1.12 -1.31 -8.84
N TRP A 57 0.42 -0.86 -7.80
CA TRP A 57 -0.81 -1.45 -7.29
C TRP A 57 -1.86 -0.37 -7.06
N ALA A 58 -3.11 -0.73 -7.33
CA ALA A 58 -4.29 0.02 -6.92
C ALA A 58 -5.04 -0.81 -5.88
N ILE A 59 -5.11 -0.32 -4.65
CA ILE A 59 -5.79 -0.97 -3.53
C ILE A 59 -7.12 -0.26 -3.31
N SER A 60 -8.22 -0.98 -3.52
CA SER A 60 -9.56 -0.50 -3.20
C SER A 60 -10.21 -1.43 -2.19
N ALA A 61 -10.67 -0.86 -1.09
CA ALA A 61 -11.46 -1.56 -0.09
C ALA A 61 -12.64 -0.69 0.31
N ARG A 62 -13.80 -1.31 0.56
CA ARG A 62 -15.03 -0.62 0.92
C ARG A 62 -15.82 -1.47 1.88
N ASP A 63 -16.68 -0.81 2.63
CA ASP A 63 -17.70 -1.50 3.41
C ASP A 63 -18.58 -2.37 2.51
N ALA A 64 -18.89 -3.58 2.98
CA ALA A 64 -19.75 -4.54 2.30
C ALA A 64 -21.09 -4.59 3.05
N SER A 65 -21.78 -3.46 3.10
CA SER A 65 -23.13 -3.36 3.69
C SER A 65 -24.17 -4.05 2.83
#